data_AF-A0A9P9YGF5-F1
#
_entry.id   AF-A0A9P9YGF5-F1
#
_cell.length_a   1.000
_cell.length_b   1.000
_cell.length_c   1.000
_cell.angle_alpha   90.00
_cell.angle_beta   90.00
_cell.angle_gamma   90.00
#
_symmetry.space_group_name_H-M   'P 1'
#
loop_
_entity.id
_entity.type
_entity.pdbx_description
1 polymer ?
#
loop_
_entity_poly.entity_id
_entity_poly.type
_entity_poly.pdbx_seq_one_letter_code
_entity_poly.pdbx_strand_id
1 'polypeptide(L)'
;MVQIADGGTRRRKQLGSSSSDMARNLEDSLIQANADYVNFDRHREEYTTHYNALRDKLYTEWKAAGVLGKLLKGYTLGGGYGDNLKVSMPDEFDLVIHLVFPENDKIIVKADRAKPGNVILDMSKVMETILNQEHNKAVFELLRKIVNAKNELLEDKLQSWLQGVMTQALKRMGKQIEVGGVVSPLCYKKCGPAHTIFVKGRYEYSVDFVPAIKLSAAQTVLAPEQRRHFGNTPHWDAIPKPMKPAKNNNVSFRASYYDAERRLLHGKNNLKNAIRLLKQHRNTKNNMGNLKSYYIKTLFLWEVTRRDDSYWQKPLKELLIEMLGKLEGTLALSSGKGKLLFFWDAKLDMIADLSVNQRTEMFNCVSKSKYTFCRGDGNLSDDIKDNVKGSFSNGKDKGTENRPLNGQSKTANQDCKKKDEDSQKETKPKEKPTPVKPNEPKGVKVESPGAKLNAKPNDPKKTVEAKVQPTPVKQAEAAPSKPVAKPNEGQTGTKAKVKVEPVKPNPKPNEQKAAKVVTPPVQPTNQPKQNPPLKPKQPANNSNPNGNGAKPKTNVSGDGDSKAQQPPSEKPAGTFLTN
;
A
#
# COMPACT_ATOMS: atom_id res chain seq x y z
N MET A 1 -71.24 10.55 -27.57
CA MET A 1 -72.29 10.07 -28.52
C MET A 1 -71.77 10.28 -29.93
N VAL A 2 -72.12 9.40 -30.89
CA VAL A 2 -72.05 9.60 -32.36
C VAL A 2 -70.63 9.80 -32.95
N GLN A 3 -69.99 8.75 -33.49
CA GLN A 3 -69.77 8.44 -34.94
C GLN A 3 -68.75 9.38 -35.65
N ILE A 4 -67.65 8.94 -36.28
CA ILE A 4 -67.33 7.87 -37.28
C ILE A 4 -67.45 8.34 -38.75
N ALA A 5 -66.28 8.61 -39.35
CA ALA A 5 -65.84 8.50 -40.76
C ALA A 5 -64.38 9.02 -40.75
N ASP A 6 -63.30 8.30 -41.08
CA ASP A 6 -62.93 7.40 -42.20
C ASP A 6 -62.69 8.10 -43.55
N GLY A 7 -61.64 7.67 -44.26
CA GLY A 7 -61.04 8.34 -45.42
C GLY A 7 -59.51 8.30 -45.43
N GLY A 8 -58.92 7.14 -45.70
CA GLY A 8 -57.46 6.92 -45.64
C GLY A 8 -56.68 7.15 -46.95
N THR A 9 -55.35 7.08 -46.88
CA THR A 9 -54.46 6.78 -48.03
C THR A 9 -53.18 6.09 -47.56
N ARG A 10 -52.92 4.86 -48.04
CA ARG A 10 -51.67 4.14 -47.77
C ARG A 10 -50.55 4.65 -48.68
N ARG A 11 -49.54 5.33 -48.14
CA ARG A 11 -48.21 5.44 -48.76
C ARG A 11 -47.17 4.73 -47.91
N ARG A 12 -46.63 3.61 -48.41
CA ARG A 12 -45.42 2.98 -47.85
C ARG A 12 -44.25 3.96 -48.03
N LYS A 13 -43.82 4.64 -46.96
CA LYS A 13 -42.42 5.10 -46.88
C LYS A 13 -41.57 3.89 -46.51
N GLN A 14 -40.62 3.53 -47.37
CA GLN A 14 -39.53 2.65 -46.97
C GLN A 14 -38.71 3.40 -45.91
N LEU A 15 -38.72 2.89 -44.68
CA LEU A 15 -37.73 3.28 -43.67
C LEU A 15 -36.42 2.61 -44.05
N GLY A 16 -35.62 3.31 -44.86
CA GLY A 16 -34.25 2.90 -45.16
C GLY A 16 -33.45 2.83 -43.87
N SER A 17 -33.08 1.62 -43.46
CA SER A 17 -32.28 1.36 -42.27
C SER A 17 -30.82 1.77 -42.49
N SER A 18 -30.59 3.08 -42.61
CA SER A 18 -29.27 3.70 -42.63
C SER A 18 -28.69 3.72 -41.21
N SER A 19 -28.50 2.54 -40.63
CA SER A 19 -27.60 2.36 -39.49
C SER A 19 -26.19 2.63 -40.00
N SER A 20 -25.65 3.81 -39.70
CA SER A 20 -24.24 4.10 -39.94
C SER A 20 -23.41 3.23 -39.01
N ASP A 21 -22.95 2.08 -39.51
CA ASP A 21 -21.90 1.29 -38.86
C ASP A 21 -20.63 2.16 -38.82
N MET A 22 -20.45 2.90 -37.72
CA MET A 22 -19.20 3.60 -37.47
C MET A 22 -18.09 2.54 -37.43
N ALA A 23 -17.02 2.79 -38.19
CA ALA A 23 -15.95 1.82 -38.40
C ALA A 23 -15.33 1.39 -37.06
N ARG A 24 -15.76 0.21 -36.60
CA ARG A 24 -15.50 -0.33 -35.25
C ARG A 24 -14.00 -0.51 -35.07
N ASN A 25 -13.36 0.47 -34.45
CA ASN A 25 -11.92 0.48 -34.25
C ASN A 25 -11.57 0.07 -32.81
N LEU A 26 -10.27 -0.04 -32.55
CA LEU A 26 -9.78 -0.48 -31.25
C LEU A 26 -10.05 0.53 -30.12
N GLU A 27 -10.10 1.83 -30.41
CA GLU A 27 -10.38 2.86 -29.39
C GLU A 27 -11.79 2.70 -28.85
N ASP A 28 -12.80 2.66 -29.72
CA ASP A 28 -14.20 2.45 -29.34
C ASP A 28 -14.39 1.14 -28.55
N SER A 29 -13.69 0.08 -28.97
CA SER A 29 -13.75 -1.22 -28.32
C SER A 29 -13.12 -1.21 -26.91
N LEU A 30 -12.09 -0.39 -26.69
CA LEU A 30 -11.46 -0.19 -25.37
C LEU A 30 -12.25 0.79 -24.49
N ILE A 31 -12.88 1.82 -25.06
CA ILE A 31 -13.81 2.71 -24.37
C ILE A 31 -15.01 1.91 -23.85
N GLN A 32 -15.60 1.06 -24.71
CA GLN A 32 -16.70 0.18 -24.34
C GLN A 32 -16.26 -0.84 -23.25
N ALA A 33 -15.12 -1.50 -23.42
CA ALA A 33 -14.58 -2.41 -22.39
C ALA A 33 -14.26 -1.69 -21.05
N ASN A 34 -13.87 -0.42 -21.09
CA ASN A 34 -13.64 0.40 -19.90
C ASN A 34 -14.98 0.80 -19.22
N ALA A 35 -16.05 0.99 -19.99
CA ALA A 35 -17.40 1.15 -19.43
C ALA A 35 -17.87 -0.16 -18.77
N ASP A 36 -17.90 -1.26 -19.52
CA ASP A 36 -18.54 -2.53 -19.13
C ASP A 36 -17.80 -3.26 -18.00
N TYR A 37 -16.46 -3.34 -18.06
CA TYR A 37 -15.67 -4.23 -17.21
C TYR A 37 -14.77 -3.51 -16.19
N VAL A 38 -14.76 -2.16 -16.18
CA VAL A 38 -13.78 -1.37 -15.40
C VAL A 38 -14.41 -0.21 -14.64
N ASN A 39 -15.44 0.43 -15.19
CA ASN A 39 -16.22 1.47 -14.54
C ASN A 39 -17.47 0.91 -13.85
N PHE A 40 -17.32 -0.26 -13.21
CA PHE A 40 -18.36 -0.86 -12.38
C PHE A 40 -18.78 0.10 -11.25
N ASP A 41 -20.02 0.59 -11.27
CA ASP A 41 -20.49 1.61 -10.31
C ASP A 41 -21.72 1.19 -9.48
N ARG A 42 -22.52 0.25 -9.98
CA ARG A 42 -23.88 -0.10 -9.49
C ARG A 42 -24.01 -0.38 -7.98
N HIS A 43 -22.96 -0.84 -7.31
CA HIS A 43 -22.97 -1.13 -5.86
C HIS A 43 -22.07 -0.20 -5.03
N ARG A 44 -21.39 0.79 -5.64
CA ARG A 44 -20.42 1.63 -4.92
C ARG A 44 -21.08 2.44 -3.80
N GLU A 45 -22.20 3.09 -4.07
CA GLU A 45 -22.90 3.91 -3.05
C GLU A 45 -23.35 3.07 -1.86
N GLU A 46 -24.03 1.95 -2.14
CA GLU A 46 -24.56 1.00 -1.15
C GLU A 46 -23.46 0.48 -0.22
N TYR A 47 -22.38 -0.08 -0.79
CA TYR A 47 -21.26 -0.60 -0.01
C TYR A 47 -20.42 0.51 0.63
N THR A 48 -20.25 1.67 0.00
CA THR A 48 -19.50 2.80 0.61
C THR A 48 -20.24 3.33 1.83
N THR A 49 -21.58 3.32 1.80
CA THR A 49 -22.43 3.68 2.96
C THR A 49 -22.24 2.68 4.10
N HIS A 50 -22.25 1.38 3.80
CA HIS A 50 -22.00 0.34 4.79
C HIS A 50 -20.56 0.38 5.35
N TYR A 51 -19.57 0.64 4.49
CA TYR A 51 -18.16 0.88 4.86
C TYR A 51 -18.00 2.10 5.77
N ASN A 52 -18.67 3.21 5.46
CA ASN A 52 -18.64 4.43 6.27
C ASN A 52 -19.15 4.13 7.69
N ALA A 53 -20.28 3.44 7.82
CA ALA A 53 -20.82 3.03 9.12
C ALA A 53 -19.87 2.12 9.93
N LEU A 54 -19.21 1.15 9.27
CA LEU A 54 -18.17 0.33 9.91
C LEU A 54 -17.00 1.17 10.42
N ARG A 55 -16.46 2.02 9.54
CA ARG A 55 -15.34 2.92 9.84
C ARG A 55 -15.66 3.81 11.03
N ASP A 56 -16.80 4.50 11.00
CA ASP A 56 -17.10 5.55 11.97
C ASP A 56 -17.45 4.97 13.35
N LYS A 57 -18.10 3.79 13.41
CA LYS A 57 -18.29 3.04 14.66
C LYS A 57 -16.94 2.60 15.26
N LEU A 58 -16.04 2.03 14.45
CA LEU A 58 -14.71 1.58 14.92
C LEU A 58 -13.81 2.78 15.30
N TYR A 59 -13.88 3.88 14.56
CA TYR A 59 -13.08 5.07 14.81
C TYR A 59 -13.53 5.78 16.10
N THR A 60 -14.83 5.77 16.40
CA THR A 60 -15.39 6.21 17.68
C THR A 60 -14.84 5.37 18.84
N GLU A 61 -14.85 4.04 18.69
CA GLU A 61 -14.28 3.09 19.66
C GLU A 61 -12.78 3.28 19.91
N TRP A 62 -12.01 3.65 18.88
CA TRP A 62 -10.60 3.98 19.01
C TRP A 62 -10.36 5.38 19.58
N LYS A 63 -11.23 6.35 19.31
CA LYS A 63 -11.18 7.68 19.92
C LYS A 63 -11.41 7.64 21.43
N ALA A 64 -12.26 6.74 21.90
CA ALA A 64 -12.44 6.44 23.32
C ALA A 64 -11.29 5.60 23.93
N ALA A 65 -10.45 4.93 23.12
CA ALA A 65 -9.45 3.96 23.58
C ALA A 65 -8.15 4.60 24.14
N GLY A 66 -8.27 5.42 25.18
CA GLY A 66 -7.16 5.86 26.04
C GLY A 66 -5.94 6.41 25.28
N VAL A 67 -4.83 5.66 25.29
CA VAL A 67 -3.58 6.06 24.62
C VAL A 67 -3.74 6.11 23.10
N LEU A 68 -4.50 5.20 22.47
CA LEU A 68 -4.76 5.28 21.03
C LEU A 68 -5.57 6.53 20.69
N GLY A 69 -6.57 6.88 21.51
CA GLY A 69 -7.39 8.08 21.31
C GLY A 69 -6.57 9.38 21.23
N LYS A 70 -5.49 9.47 22.02
CA LYS A 70 -4.49 10.56 21.99
C LYS A 70 -3.63 10.56 20.72
N LEU A 71 -3.12 9.39 20.30
CA LEU A 71 -2.22 9.27 19.13
C LEU A 71 -2.96 9.40 17.78
N LEU A 72 -4.24 9.04 17.75
CA LEU A 72 -5.04 8.92 16.52
C LEU A 72 -5.35 10.30 15.90
N LYS A 73 -4.77 10.61 14.74
CA LYS A 73 -4.82 11.92 14.07
C LYS A 73 -5.39 11.85 12.65
N GLY A 74 -6.59 11.30 12.53
CA GLY A 74 -7.33 11.15 11.27
C GLY A 74 -7.12 9.79 10.58
N TYR A 75 -7.60 9.70 9.33
CA TYR A 75 -7.41 8.57 8.43
C TYR A 75 -7.34 9.05 6.98
N THR A 76 -6.90 8.19 6.06
CA THR A 76 -6.98 8.42 4.60
C THR A 76 -7.45 7.14 3.91
N LEU A 77 -8.59 7.21 3.21
CA LEU A 77 -9.01 6.16 2.28
C LEU A 77 -7.95 6.06 1.17
N GLY A 78 -7.35 4.89 1.02
CA GLY A 78 -6.16 4.69 0.20
C GLY A 78 -6.38 3.69 -0.94
N GLY A 79 -5.26 3.21 -1.47
CA GLY A 79 -5.19 2.09 -2.41
C GLY A 79 -6.19 2.20 -3.57
N GLY A 80 -6.96 1.13 -3.80
CA GLY A 80 -7.85 1.05 -4.96
C GLY A 80 -8.90 2.16 -5.01
N TYR A 81 -9.50 2.46 -3.86
CA TYR A 81 -10.57 3.45 -3.76
C TYR A 81 -10.03 4.89 -3.72
N GLY A 82 -9.05 5.19 -2.86
CA GLY A 82 -8.48 6.53 -2.69
C GLY A 82 -7.82 7.10 -3.95
N ASP A 83 -7.25 6.25 -4.81
CA ASP A 83 -6.66 6.69 -6.08
C ASP A 83 -7.71 6.87 -7.22
N ASN A 84 -8.97 6.46 -7.01
CA ASN A 84 -9.97 6.19 -8.06
C ASN A 84 -9.47 5.18 -9.12
N LEU A 85 -8.93 4.05 -8.65
CA LEU A 85 -8.34 2.98 -9.48
C LEU A 85 -8.94 1.59 -9.17
N LYS A 86 -10.11 1.49 -8.52
CA LYS A 86 -10.80 0.22 -8.22
C LYS A 86 -11.68 -0.19 -9.42
N VAL A 87 -11.37 -1.35 -9.99
CA VAL A 87 -11.89 -1.85 -11.27
C VAL A 87 -12.90 -3.00 -11.15
N SER A 88 -13.23 -3.38 -9.92
CA SER A 88 -14.11 -4.49 -9.57
C SER A 88 -15.18 -4.03 -8.57
N MET A 89 -15.93 -5.00 -8.02
CA MET A 89 -16.83 -4.81 -6.89
C MET A 89 -16.22 -3.97 -5.74
N PRO A 90 -17.05 -3.32 -4.91
CA PRO A 90 -16.65 -2.75 -3.61
C PRO A 90 -16.30 -3.82 -2.53
N ASP A 91 -15.52 -4.83 -2.92
CA ASP A 91 -15.15 -6.01 -2.14
C ASP A 91 -13.98 -5.81 -1.16
N GLU A 92 -13.26 -4.68 -1.25
CA GLU A 92 -12.05 -4.38 -0.47
C GLU A 92 -11.82 -2.86 -0.44
N PHE A 93 -11.59 -2.32 0.76
CA PHE A 93 -11.29 -0.91 1.03
C PHE A 93 -9.98 -0.78 1.85
N ASP A 94 -8.97 -0.09 1.32
CA ASP A 94 -7.75 0.27 2.06
C ASP A 94 -7.97 1.52 2.93
N LEU A 95 -7.69 1.48 4.24
CA LEU A 95 -7.79 2.65 5.12
C LEU A 95 -6.51 2.86 5.93
N VAL A 96 -5.77 3.92 5.61
CA VAL A 96 -4.59 4.33 6.38
C VAL A 96 -5.04 5.06 7.64
N ILE A 97 -4.59 4.59 8.81
CA ILE A 97 -4.94 5.12 10.13
C ILE A 97 -3.74 5.89 10.69
N HIS A 98 -3.88 7.20 10.80
CA HIS A 98 -2.77 8.10 11.13
C HIS A 98 -2.55 8.16 12.63
N LEU A 99 -1.34 7.80 13.05
CA LEU A 99 -0.81 7.93 14.40
C LEU A 99 0.24 9.05 14.41
N VAL A 100 0.12 9.95 15.38
CA VAL A 100 1.05 11.06 15.64
C VAL A 100 1.41 11.01 17.13
N PHE A 101 2.68 10.89 17.44
CA PHE A 101 3.16 10.94 18.82
C PHE A 101 3.20 12.40 19.31
N PRO A 102 3.18 12.67 20.63
CA PRO A 102 3.60 13.98 21.12
C PRO A 102 5.05 14.24 20.70
N GLU A 103 5.42 15.50 20.46
CA GLU A 103 6.77 15.88 19.99
C GLU A 103 7.18 15.17 18.68
N ASN A 104 6.21 14.87 17.79
CA ASN A 104 6.39 14.04 16.59
C ASN A 104 7.52 14.48 15.65
N ASP A 105 7.77 15.78 15.60
CA ASP A 105 8.85 16.44 14.86
C ASP A 105 10.25 16.04 15.36
N LYS A 106 10.37 15.67 16.65
CA LYS A 106 11.62 15.20 17.27
C LYS A 106 11.93 13.72 17.01
N ILE A 107 11.04 12.98 16.34
CA ILE A 107 11.34 11.61 15.88
C ILE A 107 12.48 11.67 14.86
N ILE A 108 13.60 11.04 15.17
CA ILE A 108 14.77 11.00 14.29
C ILE A 108 14.58 9.86 13.29
N VAL A 109 14.33 10.21 12.03
CA VAL A 109 14.15 9.25 10.94
C VAL A 109 15.50 8.93 10.30
N LYS A 110 15.80 7.64 10.15
CA LYS A 110 17.02 7.13 9.50
C LYS A 110 16.61 6.16 8.40
N ALA A 111 17.25 6.20 7.23
CA ALA A 111 17.01 5.20 6.18
C ALA A 111 17.55 3.82 6.61
N ASP A 112 16.77 2.74 6.43
CA ASP A 112 17.23 1.38 6.70
C ASP A 112 18.18 0.93 5.58
N ARG A 113 19.49 1.05 5.84
CA ARG A 113 20.55 0.69 4.87
C ARG A 113 20.49 -0.78 4.42
N ALA A 114 19.88 -1.67 5.21
CA ALA A 114 19.73 -3.09 4.87
C ALA A 114 18.42 -3.39 4.11
N LYS A 115 17.48 -2.44 4.03
CA LYS A 115 16.17 -2.63 3.40
C LYS A 115 15.73 -1.37 2.63
N PRO A 116 16.13 -1.23 1.35
CA PRO A 116 15.65 -0.18 0.46
C PRO A 116 14.13 0.09 0.53
N GLY A 117 13.79 1.38 0.66
CA GLY A 117 12.44 1.89 0.90
C GLY A 117 11.89 1.69 2.32
N ASN A 118 12.69 1.24 3.30
CA ASN A 118 12.34 1.26 4.72
C ASN A 118 13.10 2.36 5.50
N VAL A 119 12.58 2.68 6.68
CA VAL A 119 13.15 3.61 7.66
C VAL A 119 13.18 2.99 9.05
N ILE A 120 14.07 3.50 9.90
CA ILE A 120 14.13 3.30 11.35
C ILE A 120 13.68 4.59 12.02
N LEU A 121 12.85 4.47 13.07
CA LEU A 121 12.31 5.59 13.83
C LEU A 121 12.93 5.59 15.23
N ASP A 122 13.83 6.53 15.49
CA ASP A 122 14.50 6.72 16.78
C ASP A 122 13.72 7.74 17.61
N MET A 123 13.17 7.26 18.73
CA MET A 123 12.27 7.98 19.62
C MET A 123 13.01 8.69 20.77
N SER A 124 14.34 8.68 20.80
CA SER A 124 15.12 9.14 21.97
C SER A 124 14.74 10.55 22.43
N LYS A 125 14.74 11.54 21.52
CA LYS A 125 14.39 12.94 21.82
C LYS A 125 12.91 13.13 22.19
N VAL A 126 12.03 12.25 21.69
CA VAL A 126 10.61 12.24 22.09
C VAL A 126 10.51 11.76 23.53
N MET A 127 11.09 10.60 23.85
CA MET A 127 11.06 10.01 25.19
C MET A 127 11.72 10.91 26.24
N GLU A 128 12.85 11.54 25.91
CA GLU A 128 13.53 12.55 26.71
C GLU A 128 12.61 13.74 27.02
N THR A 129 11.95 14.31 26.01
CA THR A 129 11.04 15.46 26.21
C THR A 129 9.80 15.08 27.03
N ILE A 130 9.13 13.97 26.69
CA ILE A 130 7.82 13.64 27.28
C ILE A 130 7.90 12.99 28.67
N LEU A 131 9.09 12.54 29.10
CA LEU A 131 9.33 11.96 30.43
C LEU A 131 8.77 12.84 31.56
N ASN A 132 9.00 14.15 31.46
CA ASN A 132 8.59 15.13 32.48
C ASN A 132 7.22 15.78 32.18
N GLN A 133 6.50 15.33 31.14
CA GLN A 133 5.20 15.85 30.75
C GLN A 133 4.07 14.94 31.28
N GLU A 134 3.51 15.25 32.45
CA GLU A 134 2.46 14.44 33.11
C GLU A 134 1.28 14.12 32.16
N HIS A 135 0.88 15.06 31.30
CA HIS A 135 -0.20 14.86 30.32
C HIS A 135 0.13 13.80 29.24
N ASN A 136 1.40 13.52 28.99
CA ASN A 136 1.92 12.52 28.04
C ASN A 136 2.48 11.26 28.70
N LYS A 137 2.50 11.16 30.04
CA LYS A 137 2.94 10.00 30.83
C LYS A 137 2.40 8.66 30.36
N ALA A 138 1.12 8.59 29.97
CA ALA A 138 0.50 7.37 29.44
C ALA A 138 1.02 6.98 28.03
N VAL A 139 1.53 7.94 27.24
CA VAL A 139 2.22 7.68 25.97
C VAL A 139 3.67 7.29 26.23
N PHE A 140 4.35 7.91 27.18
CA PHE A 140 5.69 7.51 27.63
C PHE A 140 5.72 6.06 28.12
N GLU A 141 4.74 5.69 28.95
CA GLU A 141 4.56 4.31 29.42
C GLU A 141 4.13 3.32 28.32
N LEU A 142 3.59 3.79 27.18
CA LEU A 142 3.47 2.95 25.99
C LEU A 142 4.82 2.80 25.29
N LEU A 143 5.52 3.91 25.02
CA LEU A 143 6.80 3.92 24.30
C LEU A 143 7.84 3.03 24.96
N ARG A 144 8.01 3.10 26.30
CA ARG A 144 8.88 2.19 27.08
C ARG A 144 8.64 0.69 26.83
N LYS A 145 7.46 0.30 26.33
CA LYS A 145 7.07 -1.10 26.05
C LYS A 145 7.13 -1.46 24.57
N ILE A 146 7.31 -0.47 23.67
CA ILE A 146 7.32 -0.66 22.21
C ILE A 146 8.56 -0.11 21.50
N VAL A 147 9.59 0.33 22.23
CA VAL A 147 10.94 0.62 21.71
C VAL A 147 11.97 -0.43 22.16
N ASN A 148 13.13 -0.48 21.52
CA ASN A 148 14.29 -1.25 22.00
C ASN A 148 15.18 -0.42 22.96
N ALA A 149 16.30 -1.02 23.43
CA ALA A 149 17.27 -0.36 24.31
C ALA A 149 18.03 0.84 23.70
N LYS A 150 17.81 1.16 22.42
CA LYS A 150 18.30 2.37 21.72
C LYS A 150 17.19 3.39 21.47
N ASN A 151 16.00 3.18 22.07
CA ASN A 151 14.76 3.90 21.80
C ASN A 151 14.29 3.82 20.33
N GLU A 152 14.77 2.86 19.54
CA GLU A 152 14.25 2.62 18.19
C GLU A 152 12.90 1.90 18.29
N LEU A 153 11.87 2.43 17.63
CA LEU A 153 10.51 1.88 17.69
C LEU A 153 10.44 0.48 17.08
N LEU A 154 9.67 -0.42 17.69
CA LEU A 154 9.54 -1.81 17.27
C LEU A 154 8.20 -2.07 16.59
N GLU A 155 8.27 -2.44 15.32
CA GLU A 155 7.17 -2.78 14.43
C GLU A 155 6.29 -3.90 15.00
N ASP A 156 6.90 -4.99 15.49
CA ASP A 156 6.21 -6.14 16.07
C ASP A 156 5.48 -5.78 17.39
N LYS A 157 6.04 -4.87 18.19
CA LYS A 157 5.42 -4.42 19.45
C LYS A 157 4.27 -3.46 19.21
N LEU A 158 4.42 -2.51 18.28
CA LEU A 158 3.36 -1.60 17.85
C LEU A 158 2.18 -2.38 17.26
N GLN A 159 2.44 -3.33 16.35
CA GLN A 159 1.43 -4.24 15.78
C GLN A 159 0.72 -5.07 16.85
N SER A 160 1.45 -5.57 17.85
CA SER A 160 0.86 -6.37 18.94
C SER A 160 -0.03 -5.53 19.87
N TRP A 161 0.37 -4.30 20.20
CA TRP A 161 -0.44 -3.37 20.97
C TRP A 161 -1.73 -2.98 20.22
N LEU A 162 -1.63 -2.60 18.95
CA LEU A 162 -2.78 -2.25 18.10
C LEU A 162 -3.73 -3.43 17.91
N GLN A 163 -3.20 -4.65 17.74
CA GLN A 163 -4.01 -5.88 17.71
C GLN A 163 -4.82 -6.07 19.01
N GLY A 164 -4.27 -5.71 20.16
CA GLY A 164 -4.99 -5.69 21.44
C GLY A 164 -6.13 -4.68 21.44
N VAL A 165 -5.88 -3.43 21.03
CA VAL A 165 -6.91 -2.36 20.99
C VAL A 165 -8.02 -2.69 19.99
N MET A 166 -7.68 -3.22 18.81
CA MET A 166 -8.63 -3.69 17.79
C MET A 166 -9.54 -4.80 18.34
N THR A 167 -8.96 -5.78 19.05
CA THR A 167 -9.72 -6.89 19.66
C THR A 167 -10.70 -6.38 20.73
N GLN A 168 -10.31 -5.38 21.52
CA GLN A 168 -11.18 -4.76 22.52
C GLN A 168 -12.30 -3.92 21.91
N ALA A 169 -12.00 -3.11 20.89
CA ALA A 169 -13.00 -2.32 20.16
C ALA A 169 -14.07 -3.23 19.54
N LEU A 170 -13.65 -4.29 18.83
CA LEU A 170 -14.57 -5.26 18.23
C LEU A 170 -15.41 -6.02 19.27
N LYS A 171 -14.87 -6.26 20.49
CA LYS A 171 -15.67 -6.83 21.59
C LYS A 171 -16.78 -5.88 22.02
N ARG A 172 -16.51 -4.57 22.17
CA ARG A 172 -17.51 -3.57 22.56
C ARG A 172 -18.54 -3.30 21.45
N MET A 173 -18.12 -3.36 20.19
CA MET A 173 -19.02 -3.32 19.03
C MET A 173 -19.96 -4.54 18.90
N GLY A 174 -19.82 -5.57 19.75
CA GLY A 174 -20.54 -6.84 19.63
C GLY A 174 -20.11 -7.72 18.45
N LYS A 175 -18.96 -7.42 17.83
CA LYS A 175 -18.49 -8.01 16.55
C LYS A 175 -19.51 -7.90 15.40
N GLN A 176 -20.38 -6.90 15.41
CA GLN A 176 -21.34 -6.64 14.33
C GLN A 176 -21.55 -5.14 14.11
N ILE A 177 -22.02 -4.80 12.91
CA ILE A 177 -22.67 -3.51 12.64
C ILE A 177 -24.08 -3.75 12.14
N GLU A 178 -24.90 -2.70 12.22
CA GLU A 178 -26.24 -2.68 11.64
C GLU A 178 -26.36 -1.39 10.81
N VAL A 179 -26.87 -1.52 9.59
CA VAL A 179 -27.05 -0.40 8.65
C VAL A 179 -28.37 -0.59 7.93
N GLY A 180 -29.34 0.30 8.14
CA GLY A 180 -30.67 0.21 7.52
C GLY A 180 -31.41 -1.10 7.85
N GLY A 181 -31.31 -1.58 9.09
CA GLY A 181 -31.88 -2.86 9.53
C GLY A 181 -31.12 -4.11 9.09
N VAL A 182 -30.04 -3.98 8.30
CA VAL A 182 -29.18 -5.10 7.90
C VAL A 182 -28.08 -5.28 8.94
N VAL A 183 -28.13 -6.36 9.72
CA VAL A 183 -27.05 -6.77 10.63
C VAL A 183 -25.98 -7.54 9.87
N SER A 184 -24.74 -7.09 9.98
CA SER A 184 -23.58 -7.70 9.32
C SER A 184 -22.50 -8.11 10.34
N PRO A 185 -22.22 -9.42 10.49
CA PRO A 185 -21.13 -9.92 11.33
C PRO A 185 -19.74 -9.50 10.85
N LEU A 186 -18.82 -9.31 11.80
CA LEU A 186 -17.43 -8.91 11.57
C LEU A 186 -16.45 -10.01 12.00
N CYS A 187 -15.62 -10.49 11.08
CA CYS A 187 -14.45 -11.30 11.37
C CYS A 187 -13.19 -10.43 11.34
N TYR A 188 -12.19 -10.72 12.18
CA TYR A 188 -10.95 -9.94 12.26
C TYR A 188 -9.71 -10.81 12.08
N LYS A 189 -8.73 -10.33 11.30
CA LYS A 189 -7.43 -10.96 11.09
C LYS A 189 -6.35 -9.89 10.88
N LYS A 190 -5.11 -10.18 11.27
CA LYS A 190 -3.94 -9.36 10.87
C LYS A 190 -3.41 -9.87 9.53
N CYS A 191 -3.34 -8.98 8.53
CA CYS A 191 -2.98 -9.31 7.14
C CYS A 191 -1.78 -8.46 6.70
N GLY A 192 -0.56 -8.97 6.91
CA GLY A 192 0.65 -8.17 6.72
C GLY A 192 0.63 -6.95 7.67
N PRO A 193 0.70 -5.69 7.17
CA PRO A 193 0.60 -4.52 8.02
C PRO A 193 -0.82 -4.23 8.52
N ALA A 194 -1.86 -4.77 7.89
CA ALA A 194 -3.24 -4.36 8.13
C ALA A 194 -3.92 -5.12 9.28
N HIS A 195 -4.78 -4.42 10.01
CA HIS A 195 -5.78 -5.01 10.88
C HIS A 195 -7.10 -5.18 10.09
N THR A 196 -7.21 -6.22 9.29
CA THR A 196 -8.35 -6.45 8.39
C THR A 196 -9.62 -6.83 9.14
N ILE A 197 -10.71 -6.11 8.89
CA ILE A 197 -12.08 -6.59 9.14
C ILE A 197 -12.63 -7.20 7.86
N PHE A 198 -13.23 -8.39 7.96
CA PHE A 198 -14.09 -8.95 6.92
C PHE A 198 -15.54 -8.83 7.37
N VAL A 199 -16.35 -8.18 6.55
CA VAL A 199 -17.80 -8.08 6.72
C VAL A 199 -18.47 -9.26 6.02
N LYS A 200 -19.50 -9.83 6.64
CA LYS A 200 -20.28 -10.96 6.12
C LYS A 200 -21.78 -10.68 6.14
N GLY A 201 -22.55 -11.53 5.46
CA GLY A 201 -24.00 -11.40 5.30
C GLY A 201 -24.36 -10.87 3.91
N ARG A 202 -25.39 -10.01 3.82
CA ARG A 202 -25.78 -9.32 2.57
C ARG A 202 -24.60 -8.58 1.93
N TYR A 203 -23.80 -7.92 2.76
CA TYR A 203 -22.57 -7.25 2.36
C TYR A 203 -21.37 -8.14 2.67
N GLU A 204 -20.60 -8.49 1.64
CA GLU A 204 -19.31 -9.17 1.78
C GLU A 204 -18.20 -8.30 1.19
N TYR A 205 -17.32 -7.80 2.07
CA TYR A 205 -16.14 -7.03 1.71
C TYR A 205 -15.10 -7.04 2.84
N SER A 206 -13.85 -6.68 2.55
CA SER A 206 -12.80 -6.43 3.54
C SER A 206 -12.52 -4.93 3.72
N VAL A 207 -12.03 -4.57 4.91
CA VAL A 207 -11.44 -3.25 5.18
C VAL A 207 -10.08 -3.44 5.84
N ASP A 208 -9.03 -3.04 5.15
CA ASP A 208 -7.65 -3.11 5.62
C ASP A 208 -7.30 -1.83 6.39
N PHE A 209 -7.46 -1.87 7.71
CA PHE A 209 -7.03 -0.78 8.60
C PHE A 209 -5.52 -0.83 8.78
N VAL A 210 -4.78 -0.06 7.97
CA VAL A 210 -3.31 -0.01 7.97
C VAL A 210 -2.85 1.12 8.91
N PRO A 211 -2.25 0.82 10.07
CA PRO A 211 -1.67 1.85 10.92
C PRO A 211 -0.47 2.52 10.24
N ALA A 212 -0.32 3.81 10.46
CA ALA A 212 0.72 4.65 9.89
C ALA A 212 1.24 5.65 10.91
N ILE A 213 2.56 5.78 11.04
CA ILE A 213 3.15 6.87 11.82
C ILE A 213 3.34 8.04 10.85
N LYS A 214 2.56 9.09 11.04
CA LYS A 214 2.52 10.25 10.15
C LYS A 214 3.65 11.21 10.50
N LEU A 215 4.55 11.44 9.56
CA LEU A 215 5.80 12.19 9.70
C LEU A 215 5.79 13.41 8.79
N SER A 216 6.49 14.47 9.20
CA SER A 216 6.52 15.73 8.43
C SER A 216 7.40 15.65 7.19
N ALA A 217 7.17 16.57 6.24
CA ALA A 217 8.05 16.78 5.09
C ALA A 217 9.53 17.02 5.48
N ALA A 218 9.79 17.68 6.61
CA ALA A 218 11.16 17.93 7.10
C ALA A 218 11.90 16.62 7.43
N GLN A 219 11.18 15.62 7.95
CA GLN A 219 11.71 14.34 8.39
C GLN A 219 11.93 13.31 7.25
N THR A 220 11.68 13.67 5.98
CA THR A 220 11.87 12.72 4.87
C THR A 220 13.34 12.47 4.53
N VAL A 221 13.68 11.19 4.36
CA VAL A 221 15.02 10.69 4.00
C VAL A 221 15.16 10.33 2.51
N LEU A 222 14.26 10.84 1.65
CA LEU A 222 14.34 10.68 0.20
C LEU A 222 15.65 11.25 -0.37
N ALA A 223 16.21 10.53 -1.36
CA ALA A 223 17.34 11.01 -2.15
C ALA A 223 16.95 12.26 -3.00
N PRO A 224 17.92 13.08 -3.43
CA PRO A 224 17.64 14.39 -4.04
C PRO A 224 16.73 14.36 -5.27
N GLU A 225 16.78 13.31 -6.09
CA GLU A 225 15.89 13.12 -7.23
C GLU A 225 14.44 12.89 -6.77
N GLN A 226 14.20 11.85 -5.97
CA GLN A 226 12.86 11.50 -5.48
C GLN A 226 12.25 12.60 -4.60
N ARG A 227 13.09 13.39 -3.90
CA ARG A 227 12.65 14.56 -3.14
C ARG A 227 12.02 15.65 -4.02
N ARG A 228 12.42 15.78 -5.31
CA ARG A 228 11.75 16.67 -6.28
C ARG A 228 10.32 16.21 -6.56
N HIS A 229 10.10 14.91 -6.70
CA HIS A 229 8.77 14.32 -6.96
C HIS A 229 7.87 14.27 -5.71
N PHE A 230 8.45 14.31 -4.51
CA PHE A 230 7.71 14.53 -3.27
C PHE A 230 7.17 15.98 -3.19
N GLY A 231 8.02 16.95 -3.59
CA GLY A 231 7.64 18.37 -3.74
C GLY A 231 7.04 18.96 -2.46
N ASN A 232 5.99 19.77 -2.62
CA ASN A 232 5.29 20.44 -1.52
C ASN A 232 4.31 19.51 -0.77
N THR A 233 4.55 18.20 -0.75
CA THR A 233 3.73 17.25 0.03
C THR A 233 4.04 17.42 1.52
N PRO A 234 3.07 17.77 2.39
CA PRO A 234 3.37 18.21 3.75
C PRO A 234 3.74 17.08 4.72
N HIS A 235 3.41 15.83 4.39
CA HIS A 235 3.63 14.67 5.25
C HIS A 235 3.84 13.39 4.44
N TRP A 236 4.40 12.38 5.09
CA TRP A 236 4.53 11.01 4.60
C TRP A 236 4.36 10.04 5.77
N ASP A 237 4.18 8.76 5.48
CA ASP A 237 3.73 7.78 6.47
C ASP A 237 4.73 6.62 6.59
N ALA A 238 5.12 6.28 7.82
CA ALA A 238 5.95 5.10 8.11
C ALA A 238 5.05 3.94 8.59
N ILE A 239 5.02 2.85 7.80
CA ILE A 239 4.10 1.73 7.97
C ILE A 239 4.80 0.56 8.71
N PRO A 240 4.27 0.08 9.86
CA PRO A 240 4.76 -1.11 10.53
C PRO A 240 4.40 -2.36 9.71
N LYS A 241 5.28 -2.75 8.80
CA LYS A 241 5.08 -3.87 7.89
C LYS A 241 5.91 -5.08 8.35
N PRO A 242 5.28 -6.20 8.76
CA PRO A 242 5.99 -7.39 9.18
C PRO A 242 6.95 -7.92 8.11
N MET A 243 8.12 -8.35 8.58
CA MET A 243 9.08 -9.09 7.76
C MET A 243 8.54 -10.47 7.37
N LYS A 244 9.12 -11.06 6.31
CA LYS A 244 8.96 -12.47 5.95
C LYS A 244 10.35 -13.12 5.88
N PRO A 245 10.67 -14.14 6.70
CA PRO A 245 9.91 -14.59 7.88
C PRO A 245 9.75 -13.46 8.92
N ALA A 246 8.80 -13.65 9.85
CA ALA A 246 8.58 -12.69 10.93
C ALA A 246 9.82 -12.59 11.83
N LYS A 247 10.14 -11.37 12.31
CA LYS A 247 11.30 -11.11 13.16
C LYS A 247 10.89 -10.33 14.39
N ASN A 248 11.17 -10.89 15.57
CA ASN A 248 10.97 -10.21 16.85
C ASN A 248 11.90 -8.98 16.96
N ASN A 249 11.41 -7.91 17.60
CA ASN A 249 12.12 -6.66 17.79
C ASN A 249 12.59 -6.03 16.45
N ASN A 250 11.68 -5.95 15.46
CA ASN A 250 11.96 -5.39 14.14
C ASN A 250 11.86 -3.85 14.17
N VAL A 251 12.98 -3.14 14.00
CA VAL A 251 13.05 -1.66 14.05
C VAL A 251 12.62 -0.93 12.77
N SER A 252 12.08 -1.66 11.78
CA SER A 252 12.14 -1.27 10.37
C SER A 252 10.76 -1.17 9.74
N PHE A 253 10.40 0.04 9.33
CA PHE A 253 9.09 0.46 8.84
C PHE A 253 9.16 0.76 7.35
N ARG A 254 8.12 0.40 6.57
CA ARG A 254 8.05 0.71 5.13
C ARG A 254 7.65 2.18 4.96
N ALA A 255 8.45 2.97 4.26
CA ALA A 255 8.08 4.33 3.91
C ALA A 255 6.95 4.34 2.86
N SER A 256 5.95 5.21 3.06
CA SER A 256 4.81 5.40 2.18
C SER A 256 4.64 6.90 1.88
N TYR A 257 4.60 7.22 0.60
CA TYR A 257 4.47 8.60 0.08
C TYR A 257 3.16 8.76 -0.67
N TYR A 258 2.11 8.08 -0.20
CA TYR A 258 0.80 7.95 -0.85
C TYR A 258 0.21 9.28 -1.35
N ASP A 259 0.34 10.33 -0.54
CA ASP A 259 -0.18 11.67 -0.85
C ASP A 259 0.56 12.34 -2.02
N ALA A 260 1.86 12.08 -2.18
CA ALA A 260 2.66 12.56 -3.32
C ALA A 260 2.35 11.74 -4.58
N GLU A 261 2.18 10.41 -4.47
CA GLU A 261 1.74 9.57 -5.59
C GLU A 261 0.38 10.01 -6.14
N ARG A 262 -0.57 10.34 -5.26
CA ARG A 262 -1.90 10.82 -5.66
C ARG A 262 -1.83 12.16 -6.38
N ARG A 263 -0.88 13.05 -6.04
CA ARG A 263 -0.60 14.30 -6.77
C ARG A 263 0.02 14.02 -8.15
N LEU A 264 1.03 13.15 -8.23
CA LEU A 264 1.68 12.80 -9.51
C LEU A 264 0.67 12.23 -10.52
N LEU A 265 -0.24 11.36 -10.08
CA LEU A 265 -1.28 10.74 -10.91
C LEU A 265 -2.55 11.60 -11.09
N HIS A 266 -2.53 12.88 -10.75
CA HIS A 266 -3.68 13.79 -10.87
C HIS A 266 -3.71 14.52 -12.24
N GLY A 267 -4.91 14.89 -12.71
CA GLY A 267 -5.15 15.78 -13.87
C GLY A 267 -4.88 15.19 -15.26
N LYS A 268 -4.19 14.06 -15.36
CA LYS A 268 -3.61 13.53 -16.61
C LYS A 268 -4.58 12.65 -17.43
N ASN A 269 -5.72 13.20 -17.84
CA ASN A 269 -6.74 12.60 -18.73
C ASN A 269 -6.76 11.04 -18.75
N ASN A 270 -6.24 10.39 -19.80
CA ASN A 270 -6.35 8.94 -20.00
C ASN A 270 -5.42 8.09 -19.11
N LEU A 271 -4.52 8.69 -18.32
CA LEU A 271 -3.63 7.99 -17.38
C LEU A 271 -4.39 7.00 -16.49
N LYS A 272 -5.48 7.45 -15.86
CA LYS A 272 -6.25 6.60 -14.94
C LYS A 272 -7.03 5.51 -15.68
N ASN A 273 -7.52 5.78 -16.89
CA ASN A 273 -8.15 4.78 -17.74
C ASN A 273 -7.14 3.67 -18.12
N ALA A 274 -5.93 4.05 -18.55
CA ALA A 274 -4.86 3.10 -18.88
C ALA A 274 -4.41 2.26 -17.67
N ILE A 275 -4.24 2.87 -16.49
CA ILE A 275 -3.94 2.13 -15.24
C ILE A 275 -5.07 1.15 -14.92
N ARG A 276 -6.33 1.57 -15.04
CA ARG A 276 -7.51 0.74 -14.71
C ARG A 276 -7.67 -0.42 -15.69
N LEU A 277 -7.57 -0.18 -17.00
CA LEU A 277 -7.55 -1.25 -18.01
C LEU A 277 -6.43 -2.26 -17.73
N LEU A 278 -5.20 -1.82 -17.46
CA LEU A 278 -4.09 -2.74 -17.18
C LEU A 278 -4.27 -3.53 -15.86
N LYS A 279 -4.89 -2.92 -14.84
CA LYS A 279 -5.29 -3.61 -13.61
C LYS A 279 -6.39 -4.63 -13.84
N GLN A 280 -7.42 -4.31 -14.62
CA GLN A 280 -8.49 -5.27 -14.92
C GLN A 280 -7.96 -6.42 -15.78
N HIS A 281 -7.13 -6.11 -16.77
CA HIS A 281 -6.41 -7.10 -17.55
C HIS A 281 -5.66 -8.09 -16.63
N ARG A 282 -4.82 -7.58 -15.73
CA ARG A 282 -4.14 -8.38 -14.68
C ARG A 282 -5.11 -9.23 -13.85
N ASN A 283 -6.32 -8.73 -13.55
CA ASN A 283 -7.30 -9.46 -12.73
C ASN A 283 -7.98 -10.61 -13.50
N THR A 284 -8.07 -10.56 -14.82
CA THR A 284 -8.70 -11.63 -15.63
C THR A 284 -7.80 -12.83 -15.91
N LYS A 285 -6.48 -12.72 -15.67
CA LYS A 285 -5.50 -13.74 -16.05
C LYS A 285 -4.96 -14.47 -14.82
N ASN A 286 -5.21 -15.77 -14.77
CA ASN A 286 -4.83 -16.66 -13.66
C ASN A 286 -3.33 -16.62 -13.33
N ASN A 287 -2.46 -16.52 -14.34
CA ASN A 287 -1.00 -16.45 -14.17
C ASN A 287 -0.47 -15.06 -13.76
N MET A 288 -1.30 -14.02 -13.78
CA MET A 288 -0.91 -12.64 -13.42
C MET A 288 -1.06 -12.31 -11.91
N GLY A 289 -1.39 -13.30 -11.08
CA GLY A 289 -1.61 -13.13 -9.65
C GLY A 289 -0.43 -12.49 -8.89
N ASN A 290 0.81 -12.81 -9.30
CA ASN A 290 2.04 -12.31 -8.66
C ASN A 290 2.34 -10.83 -8.98
N LEU A 291 1.84 -10.30 -10.10
CA LEU A 291 1.89 -8.88 -10.43
C LEU A 291 0.91 -8.13 -9.52
N LYS A 292 1.43 -7.43 -8.51
CA LYS A 292 0.59 -6.71 -7.53
C LYS A 292 0.05 -5.42 -8.15
N SER A 293 -1.14 -4.97 -7.76
CA SER A 293 -1.73 -3.69 -8.23
C SER A 293 -0.78 -2.49 -8.07
N TYR A 294 0.04 -2.48 -7.01
CA TYR A 294 1.03 -1.43 -6.77
C TYR A 294 2.24 -1.49 -7.72
N TYR A 295 2.54 -2.64 -8.32
CA TYR A 295 3.63 -2.77 -9.32
C TYR A 295 3.22 -2.07 -10.61
N ILE A 296 1.95 -2.22 -11.02
CA ILE A 296 1.35 -1.42 -12.10
C ILE A 296 1.41 0.07 -11.74
N LYS A 297 1.05 0.46 -10.51
CA LYS A 297 1.17 1.87 -10.07
C LYS A 297 2.61 2.41 -10.18
N THR A 298 3.61 1.65 -9.75
CA THR A 298 5.04 2.02 -9.88
C THR A 298 5.46 2.21 -11.34
N LEU A 299 5.03 1.33 -12.25
CA LEU A 299 5.32 1.46 -13.68
C LEU A 299 4.84 2.82 -14.22
N PHE A 300 3.60 3.18 -13.92
CA PHE A 300 3.04 4.47 -14.32
C PHE A 300 3.68 5.66 -13.59
N LEU A 301 4.02 5.56 -12.31
CA LEU A 301 4.74 6.65 -11.60
C LEU A 301 6.07 7.00 -12.28
N TRP A 302 6.82 5.99 -12.75
CA TRP A 302 8.07 6.21 -13.51
C TRP A 302 7.87 6.80 -14.91
N GLU A 303 6.76 6.50 -15.58
CA GLU A 303 6.48 7.10 -16.90
C GLU A 303 5.92 8.52 -16.74
N VAL A 304 5.13 8.78 -15.70
CA VAL A 304 4.60 10.12 -15.37
C VAL A 304 5.70 11.13 -15.01
N THR A 305 6.89 10.71 -14.59
CA THR A 305 8.04 11.62 -14.43
C THR A 305 8.94 11.75 -15.66
N ARG A 306 8.67 10.99 -16.73
CA ARG A 306 9.40 10.99 -18.01
C ARG A 306 8.60 11.59 -19.17
N ARG A 307 7.35 11.95 -18.92
CA ARG A 307 6.37 12.42 -19.91
C ARG A 307 5.75 13.71 -19.41
N ASP A 308 5.50 14.63 -20.33
CA ASP A 308 4.69 15.81 -20.13
C ASP A 308 3.19 15.46 -20.00
N ASP A 309 2.37 16.46 -19.66
CA ASP A 309 0.93 16.27 -19.46
C ASP A 309 0.12 16.12 -20.77
N SER A 310 0.71 16.42 -21.94
CA SER A 310 0.07 16.22 -23.25
C SER A 310 0.16 14.77 -23.72
N TYR A 311 1.21 14.03 -23.34
CA TYR A 311 1.33 12.59 -23.61
C TYR A 311 0.11 11.79 -23.11
N TRP A 312 -0.49 12.20 -21.97
CA TRP A 312 -1.67 11.54 -21.40
C TRP A 312 -3.01 11.93 -22.07
N GLN A 313 -2.96 12.76 -23.12
CA GLN A 313 -4.09 13.07 -24.02
C GLN A 313 -4.17 12.11 -25.22
N LYS A 314 -3.18 11.23 -25.39
CA LYS A 314 -3.21 10.17 -26.41
C LYS A 314 -4.48 9.30 -26.33
N PRO A 315 -4.92 8.71 -27.46
CA PRO A 315 -5.90 7.64 -27.49
C PRO A 315 -5.57 6.53 -26.47
N LEU A 316 -6.61 5.98 -25.86
CA LEU A 316 -6.52 4.96 -24.83
C LEU A 316 -5.89 3.66 -25.36
N LYS A 317 -6.08 3.33 -26.64
CA LYS A 317 -5.40 2.24 -27.35
C LYS A 317 -3.89 2.41 -27.36
N GLU A 318 -3.38 3.60 -27.66
CA GLU A 318 -1.95 3.87 -27.73
C GLU A 318 -1.32 3.77 -26.35
N LEU A 319 -1.95 4.40 -25.35
CA LEU A 319 -1.49 4.35 -23.97
C LEU A 319 -1.51 2.93 -23.41
N LEU A 320 -2.53 2.11 -23.73
CA LEU A 320 -2.57 0.72 -23.31
C LEU A 320 -1.47 -0.11 -23.99
N ILE A 321 -1.27 0.02 -25.30
CA ILE A 321 -0.24 -0.69 -26.08
C ILE A 321 1.17 -0.30 -25.60
N GLU A 322 1.45 0.99 -25.44
CA GLU A 322 2.74 1.48 -24.92
C GLU A 322 2.99 0.94 -23.50
N MET A 323 2.00 1.01 -22.60
CA MET A 323 2.18 0.57 -21.21
C MET A 323 2.26 -0.96 -21.06
N LEU A 324 1.62 -1.74 -21.92
CA LEU A 324 1.85 -3.18 -22.04
C LEU A 324 3.29 -3.47 -22.52
N GLY A 325 3.79 -2.74 -23.51
CA GLY A 325 5.19 -2.84 -23.95
C GLY A 325 6.20 -2.44 -22.88
N LYS A 326 5.87 -1.47 -22.02
CA LYS A 326 6.67 -1.10 -20.85
C LYS A 326 6.66 -2.21 -19.80
N LEU A 327 5.49 -2.78 -19.48
CA LEU A 327 5.35 -3.89 -18.54
C LEU A 327 6.11 -5.14 -19.01
N GLU A 328 5.96 -5.51 -20.29
CA GLU A 328 6.74 -6.54 -20.98
C GLU A 328 8.25 -6.34 -20.79
N GLY A 329 8.74 -5.11 -21.03
CA GLY A 329 10.15 -4.74 -20.81
C GLY A 329 10.62 -4.87 -19.35
N THR A 330 9.75 -4.65 -18.37
CA THR A 330 10.07 -4.90 -16.95
C THR A 330 10.04 -6.38 -16.57
N LEU A 331 9.26 -7.22 -17.25
CA LEU A 331 9.15 -8.66 -16.95
C LEU A 331 10.25 -9.50 -17.63
N ALA A 332 10.71 -9.06 -18.81
CA ALA A 332 11.71 -9.72 -19.66
C ALA A 332 12.93 -10.26 -18.88
N LEU A 333 13.49 -11.39 -19.32
CA LEU A 333 14.63 -12.05 -18.66
C LEU A 333 16.00 -11.71 -19.27
N SER A 334 16.04 -10.90 -20.33
CA SER A 334 17.28 -10.50 -21.02
C SER A 334 18.10 -9.50 -20.19
N SER A 335 19.42 -9.69 -20.15
CA SER A 335 20.39 -8.77 -19.54
C SER A 335 20.13 -7.31 -19.92
N GLY A 336 20.18 -6.42 -18.93
CA GLY A 336 19.91 -4.98 -19.10
C GLY A 336 18.43 -4.58 -19.12
N LYS A 337 17.49 -5.55 -19.23
CA LYS A 337 16.05 -5.33 -19.01
C LYS A 337 15.62 -6.01 -17.70
N GLY A 338 14.31 -6.15 -17.47
CA GLY A 338 13.84 -7.09 -16.45
C GLY A 338 13.84 -6.61 -15.00
N LYS A 339 13.70 -5.30 -14.75
CA LYS A 339 13.61 -4.73 -13.40
C LYS A 339 12.39 -3.81 -13.27
N LEU A 340 11.82 -3.72 -12.08
CA LEU A 340 10.83 -2.72 -11.71
C LEU A 340 11.27 -2.03 -10.43
N LEU A 341 12.09 -0.99 -10.57
CA LEU A 341 12.62 -0.25 -9.44
C LEU A 341 11.50 0.45 -8.67
N PHE A 342 11.56 0.46 -7.34
CA PHE A 342 10.62 1.18 -6.50
C PHE A 342 10.82 2.69 -6.66
N PHE A 343 9.75 3.41 -6.99
CA PHE A 343 9.80 4.82 -7.35
C PHE A 343 10.46 5.72 -6.28
N TRP A 344 10.24 5.43 -4.99
CA TRP A 344 10.74 6.25 -3.88
C TRP A 344 12.13 5.83 -3.33
N ASP A 345 12.64 4.67 -3.73
CA ASP A 345 14.03 4.24 -3.49
C ASP A 345 14.44 3.23 -4.57
N ALA A 346 15.12 3.74 -5.60
CA ALA A 346 15.48 2.98 -6.79
C ALA A 346 16.45 1.81 -6.53
N LYS A 347 16.96 1.65 -5.31
CA LYS A 347 17.76 0.48 -4.89
C LYS A 347 16.92 -0.78 -4.66
N LEU A 348 15.59 -0.65 -4.51
CA LEU A 348 14.68 -1.79 -4.42
C LEU A 348 14.15 -2.17 -5.81
N ASP A 349 14.51 -3.35 -6.31
CA ASP A 349 13.78 -3.96 -7.42
C ASP A 349 12.56 -4.75 -6.88
N MET A 350 11.36 -4.32 -7.25
CA MET A 350 10.09 -4.86 -6.73
C MET A 350 9.77 -6.26 -7.25
N ILE A 351 10.45 -6.72 -8.30
CA ILE A 351 10.24 -8.03 -8.94
C ILE A 351 11.42 -9.00 -8.79
N ALA A 352 12.42 -8.67 -7.97
CA ALA A 352 13.57 -9.54 -7.71
C ALA A 352 13.17 -10.89 -7.05
N ASP A 353 12.16 -10.88 -6.17
CA ASP A 353 11.67 -12.08 -5.48
C ASP A 353 10.84 -13.03 -6.37
N LEU A 354 10.58 -12.68 -7.64
CA LEU A 354 9.79 -13.51 -8.55
C LEU A 354 10.64 -14.61 -9.19
N SER A 355 10.14 -15.84 -9.20
CA SER A 355 10.83 -16.94 -9.88
C SER A 355 10.84 -16.75 -11.40
N VAL A 356 11.83 -17.37 -12.07
CA VAL A 356 11.96 -17.35 -13.54
C VAL A 356 10.64 -17.75 -14.21
N ASN A 357 9.99 -18.83 -13.75
CA ASN A 357 8.71 -19.29 -14.31
C ASN A 357 7.59 -18.26 -14.12
N GLN A 358 7.44 -17.68 -12.92
CA GLN A 358 6.44 -16.64 -12.66
C GLN A 358 6.64 -15.42 -13.57
N ARG A 359 7.90 -15.03 -13.82
CA ARG A 359 8.24 -13.94 -14.74
C ARG A 359 7.95 -14.28 -16.19
N THR A 360 8.34 -15.47 -16.65
CA THR A 360 8.06 -15.96 -18.02
C THR A 360 6.57 -16.07 -18.31
N GLU A 361 5.78 -16.62 -17.37
CA GLU A 361 4.32 -16.72 -17.52
C GLU A 361 3.66 -15.35 -17.66
N MET A 362 4.03 -14.39 -16.80
CA MET A 362 3.50 -13.03 -16.87
C MET A 362 4.01 -12.26 -18.11
N PHE A 363 5.27 -12.44 -18.49
CA PHE A 363 5.84 -11.89 -19.72
C PHE A 363 5.05 -12.37 -20.94
N ASN A 364 4.91 -13.69 -21.12
CA ASN A 364 4.15 -14.29 -22.22
C ASN A 364 2.69 -13.83 -22.26
N CYS A 365 2.07 -13.65 -21.09
CA CYS A 365 0.70 -13.13 -20.96
C CYS A 365 0.58 -11.69 -21.49
N VAL A 366 1.50 -10.82 -21.08
CA VAL A 366 1.56 -9.40 -21.51
C VAL A 366 1.92 -9.30 -22.98
N SER A 367 2.92 -10.05 -23.46
CA SER A 367 3.33 -10.07 -24.88
C SER A 367 2.22 -10.55 -25.81
N LYS A 368 1.51 -11.63 -25.47
CA LYS A 368 0.35 -12.10 -26.25
C LYS A 368 -0.74 -11.03 -26.31
N SER A 369 -1.03 -10.39 -25.19
CA SER A 369 -2.10 -9.39 -25.09
C SER A 369 -1.73 -8.11 -25.86
N LYS A 370 -0.49 -7.63 -25.70
CA LYS A 370 0.09 -6.55 -26.52
C LYS A 370 -0.03 -6.86 -28.01
N TYR A 371 0.35 -8.05 -28.45
CA TYR A 371 0.21 -8.47 -29.84
C TYR A 371 -1.26 -8.44 -30.32
N THR A 372 -2.21 -8.92 -29.53
CA THR A 372 -3.65 -8.82 -29.84
C THR A 372 -4.09 -7.37 -30.03
N PHE A 373 -3.72 -6.46 -29.13
CA PHE A 373 -4.06 -5.04 -29.27
C PHE A 373 -3.37 -4.41 -30.50
N CYS A 374 -2.08 -4.69 -30.73
CA CYS A 374 -1.38 -4.21 -31.93
C CYS A 374 -2.01 -4.74 -33.24
N ARG A 375 -2.53 -5.98 -33.28
CA ARG A 375 -3.19 -6.53 -34.48
C ARG A 375 -4.58 -5.91 -34.71
N GLY A 376 -5.26 -5.52 -33.63
CA GLY A 376 -6.54 -4.81 -33.71
C GLY A 376 -6.41 -3.33 -34.08
N ASP A 377 -5.23 -2.72 -33.88
CA ASP A 377 -4.98 -1.33 -34.27
C ASP A 377 -4.72 -1.22 -35.78
N GLY A 378 -5.79 -0.99 -36.53
CA GLY A 378 -5.80 -0.90 -38.00
C GLY A 378 -6.46 -2.08 -38.71
N ASN A 379 -6.75 -3.19 -38.02
CA ASN A 379 -7.45 -4.34 -38.58
C ASN A 379 -8.30 -5.08 -37.53
N LEU A 380 -9.33 -4.43 -36.99
CA LEU A 380 -10.20 -5.02 -35.95
C LEU A 380 -11.27 -5.97 -36.55
N SER A 381 -10.85 -7.18 -36.93
CA SER A 381 -11.78 -8.28 -37.20
C SER A 381 -12.48 -8.76 -35.91
N ASP A 382 -13.68 -9.36 -36.03
CA ASP A 382 -14.48 -9.74 -34.85
C ASP A 382 -13.76 -10.78 -33.94
N ASP A 383 -12.87 -11.64 -34.47
CA ASP A 383 -12.02 -12.51 -33.64
C ASP A 383 -11.09 -11.70 -32.71
N ILE A 384 -10.52 -10.59 -33.19
CA ILE A 384 -9.67 -9.74 -32.35
C ILE A 384 -10.52 -8.99 -31.35
N LYS A 385 -11.67 -8.45 -31.77
CA LYS A 385 -12.61 -7.72 -30.92
C LYS A 385 -13.10 -8.57 -29.73
N ASP A 386 -13.37 -9.86 -29.95
CA ASP A 386 -13.74 -10.75 -28.86
C ASP A 386 -12.53 -11.20 -28.00
N ASN A 387 -11.32 -11.31 -28.57
CA ASN A 387 -10.09 -11.44 -27.78
C ASN A 387 -9.77 -10.16 -26.95
N VAL A 388 -10.14 -8.98 -27.43
CA VAL A 388 -10.05 -7.69 -26.73
C VAL A 388 -11.03 -7.67 -25.55
N LYS A 389 -12.32 -8.01 -25.76
CA LYS A 389 -13.28 -8.17 -24.66
C LYS A 389 -12.84 -9.22 -23.65
N GLY A 390 -12.42 -10.40 -24.13
CA GLY A 390 -11.84 -11.49 -23.35
C GLY A 390 -10.53 -11.15 -22.62
N SER A 391 -10.00 -9.95 -22.81
CA SER A 391 -8.88 -9.39 -22.05
C SER A 391 -9.30 -8.54 -20.85
N PHE A 392 -10.60 -8.28 -20.66
CA PHE A 392 -11.18 -7.52 -19.53
C PHE A 392 -12.41 -8.19 -18.87
N SER A 393 -13.13 -9.04 -19.59
CA SER A 393 -14.16 -9.91 -19.01
C SER A 393 -13.55 -11.12 -18.31
N ASN A 394 -14.01 -11.42 -17.10
CA ASN A 394 -13.89 -12.77 -16.55
C ASN A 394 -14.93 -13.66 -17.25
N GLY A 395 -14.53 -14.80 -17.83
CA GLY A 395 -15.46 -15.82 -18.36
C GLY A 395 -16.22 -16.59 -17.27
N LYS A 396 -16.54 -15.90 -16.18
CA LYS A 396 -17.27 -16.37 -15.00
C LYS A 396 -18.08 -15.20 -14.47
N ASP A 397 -19.31 -15.06 -14.97
CA ASP A 397 -20.38 -14.41 -14.22
C ASP A 397 -20.72 -15.27 -12.99
N LYS A 398 -19.81 -15.20 -12.02
CA LYS A 398 -20.01 -15.62 -10.63
C LYS A 398 -19.84 -14.41 -9.71
N GLY A 399 -20.49 -13.32 -10.08
CA GLY A 399 -21.35 -12.71 -9.08
C GLY A 399 -22.36 -13.77 -8.66
N THR A 400 -22.19 -14.35 -7.47
CA THR A 400 -23.31 -15.05 -6.83
C THR A 400 -24.38 -14.00 -6.62
N GLU A 401 -25.48 -14.10 -7.37
CA GLU A 401 -26.66 -13.30 -7.11
C GLU A 401 -27.08 -13.55 -5.66
N ASN A 402 -26.83 -12.58 -4.77
CA ASN A 402 -27.44 -12.52 -3.45
C ASN A 402 -28.92 -12.12 -3.63
N ARG A 403 -29.66 -13.00 -4.31
CA ARG A 403 -31.10 -12.93 -4.52
C ARG A 403 -31.73 -12.85 -3.12
N PRO A 404 -32.57 -11.84 -2.82
CA PRO A 404 -33.17 -11.73 -1.50
C PRO A 404 -34.08 -12.93 -1.27
N LEU A 405 -33.61 -13.89 -0.46
CA LEU A 405 -34.46 -14.98 0.03
C LEU A 405 -35.49 -14.36 0.97
N ASN A 406 -36.73 -14.26 0.46
CA ASN A 406 -37.85 -13.76 1.22
C ASN A 406 -38.06 -14.65 2.47
N GLY A 407 -38.30 -14.04 3.62
CA GLY A 407 -37.87 -14.63 4.88
C GLY A 407 -38.70 -15.82 5.36
N GLN A 408 -38.04 -16.81 5.96
CA GLN A 408 -38.58 -17.61 7.05
C GLN A 408 -37.47 -18.03 8.02
N SER A 409 -37.75 -17.92 9.32
CA SER A 409 -36.77 -18.11 10.40
C SER A 409 -36.44 -19.59 10.62
N LYS A 410 -35.16 -19.90 10.90
CA LYS A 410 -34.76 -21.02 11.77
C LYS A 410 -33.39 -20.78 12.39
N THR A 411 -33.24 -21.23 13.63
CA THR A 411 -32.12 -20.95 14.52
C THR A 411 -30.98 -21.93 14.34
N ALA A 412 -29.74 -21.43 14.29
CA ALA A 412 -28.54 -22.17 14.65
C ALA A 412 -27.48 -21.19 15.18
N ASN A 413 -26.74 -21.60 16.21
CA ASN A 413 -25.69 -20.81 16.85
C ASN A 413 -24.50 -21.74 17.12
N GLN A 414 -23.28 -21.21 17.17
CA GLN A 414 -22.01 -21.97 17.12
C GLN A 414 -21.78 -22.62 15.73
N ASP A 415 -20.55 -22.80 15.23
CA ASP A 415 -19.27 -22.88 15.94
C ASP A 415 -18.10 -22.22 15.16
N CYS A 416 -17.02 -21.84 15.86
CA CYS A 416 -15.81 -21.27 15.28
C CYS A 416 -14.56 -21.44 16.19
N LYS A 417 -14.23 -22.69 16.54
CA LYS A 417 -12.92 -23.05 17.12
C LYS A 417 -12.41 -24.41 16.62
N LYS A 418 -11.33 -24.41 15.82
CA LYS A 418 -10.14 -25.30 15.95
C LYS A 418 -9.22 -25.20 14.73
N LYS A 419 -8.00 -24.68 14.97
CA LYS A 419 -6.68 -25.08 14.42
C LYS A 419 -5.71 -23.91 14.58
N ASP A 420 -4.80 -24.04 15.55
CA ASP A 420 -3.46 -23.42 15.60
C ASP A 420 -2.84 -23.75 16.97
N GLU A 421 -2.29 -24.95 17.12
CA GLU A 421 -1.33 -25.32 18.17
C GLU A 421 -0.71 -26.69 17.85
N ASP A 422 0.53 -26.70 17.39
CA ASP A 422 1.58 -27.59 17.91
C ASP A 422 2.98 -27.12 17.43
N SER A 423 3.97 -27.11 18.31
CA SER A 423 5.41 -26.95 18.01
C SER A 423 6.28 -27.17 19.25
N GLN A 424 6.59 -28.45 19.51
CA GLN A 424 7.83 -28.97 20.10
C GLN A 424 8.29 -28.46 21.49
N LYS A 425 8.51 -29.44 22.39
CA LYS A 425 9.79 -29.52 23.13
C LYS A 425 10.09 -30.94 23.63
N GLU A 426 11.36 -31.34 23.50
CA GLU A 426 11.97 -32.48 24.20
C GLU A 426 12.37 -32.04 25.65
N THR A 427 12.91 -32.85 26.58
CA THR A 427 13.72 -34.08 26.44
C THR A 427 13.79 -34.91 27.74
N LYS A 428 13.71 -36.26 27.63
CA LYS A 428 14.52 -37.28 28.36
C LYS A 428 14.42 -37.35 29.94
N PRO A 429 15.04 -38.35 30.63
CA PRO A 429 14.39 -39.67 30.83
C PRO A 429 14.56 -40.28 32.25
N LYS A 430 14.09 -41.52 32.48
CA LYS A 430 14.69 -42.46 33.47
C LYS A 430 14.30 -43.92 33.20
N GLU A 431 15.21 -44.84 33.49
CA GLU A 431 15.08 -46.30 33.29
C GLU A 431 14.85 -47.04 34.62
N LYS A 432 14.22 -48.23 34.58
CA LYS A 432 14.68 -49.51 35.18
C LYS A 432 13.71 -50.68 34.81
N PRO A 433 14.05 -51.98 35.01
CA PRO A 433 14.04 -52.90 33.86
C PRO A 433 13.16 -54.17 33.95
N THR A 434 13.31 -54.99 32.90
CA THR A 434 12.92 -56.39 32.62
C THR A 434 13.07 -57.40 33.78
N PRO A 435 12.39 -58.58 33.75
CA PRO A 435 12.56 -59.68 32.77
C PRO A 435 11.22 -60.08 32.06
N VAL A 436 11.09 -61.05 31.12
CA VAL A 436 11.64 -62.41 30.99
C VAL A 436 11.85 -62.83 29.51
N LYS A 437 12.75 -63.80 29.28
CA LYS A 437 13.15 -64.49 28.02
C LYS A 437 12.79 -66.00 28.14
N PRO A 438 12.97 -66.89 27.13
CA PRO A 438 13.11 -66.71 25.67
C PRO A 438 12.16 -67.65 24.87
N ASN A 439 12.25 -67.65 23.53
CA ASN A 439 12.61 -68.88 22.79
C ASN A 439 13.05 -68.60 21.34
N GLU A 440 13.63 -69.60 20.69
CA GLU A 440 14.49 -69.45 19.50
C GLU A 440 14.08 -70.44 18.34
N PRO A 441 14.87 -70.79 17.30
CA PRO A 441 14.57 -70.32 15.95
C PRO A 441 14.28 -71.41 14.88
N LYS A 442 13.74 -70.96 13.74
CA LYS A 442 13.88 -71.47 12.34
C LYS A 442 13.08 -70.51 11.41
N GLY A 443 13.44 -70.24 10.16
CA GLY A 443 14.64 -70.56 9.37
C GLY A 443 14.32 -70.77 7.88
N VAL A 444 15.26 -70.45 6.97
CA VAL A 444 15.28 -70.83 5.52
C VAL A 444 14.23 -70.10 4.62
N LYS A 445 14.43 -69.76 3.33
CA LYS A 445 15.58 -69.48 2.39
C LYS A 445 14.95 -69.12 1.00
N VAL A 446 15.75 -68.82 -0.04
CA VAL A 446 15.41 -68.91 -1.51
C VAL A 446 14.43 -67.82 -2.04
N GLU A 447 14.60 -67.15 -3.20
CA GLU A 447 15.74 -67.04 -4.14
C GLU A 447 15.72 -65.74 -4.97
N SER A 448 16.78 -65.52 -5.76
CA SER A 448 16.86 -64.57 -6.90
C SER A 448 17.48 -65.31 -8.08
N PRO A 449 17.17 -64.95 -9.35
CA PRO A 449 18.12 -64.15 -10.16
C PRO A 449 17.43 -63.21 -11.18
N GLY A 450 18.10 -62.41 -12.03
CA GLY A 450 19.54 -62.14 -12.24
C GLY A 450 19.72 -61.01 -13.29
N ALA A 451 20.89 -60.34 -13.36
CA ALA A 451 22.02 -60.64 -14.29
C ALA A 451 21.92 -59.89 -15.64
N LYS A 452 22.99 -59.45 -16.36
CA LYS A 452 24.48 -59.49 -16.26
C LYS A 452 25.02 -58.49 -17.34
N LEU A 453 26.18 -57.83 -17.33
CA LEU A 453 27.27 -57.54 -16.35
C LEU A 453 27.25 -56.00 -16.09
N ASN A 454 28.26 -55.10 -16.17
CA ASN A 454 29.74 -55.04 -16.29
C ASN A 454 30.19 -53.61 -15.81
N ALA A 455 31.43 -53.13 -15.66
CA ALA A 455 32.82 -53.64 -15.84
C ALA A 455 33.77 -52.96 -14.80
N LYS A 456 35.11 -52.98 -15.00
CA LYS A 456 36.17 -52.49 -14.06
C LYS A 456 37.56 -52.43 -14.77
N PRO A 457 38.75 -52.22 -14.14
CA PRO A 457 39.12 -51.60 -12.82
C PRO A 457 40.39 -50.68 -12.81
N ASN A 458 40.67 -49.93 -11.71
CA ASN A 458 41.76 -50.19 -10.73
C ASN A 458 42.04 -49.05 -9.71
N ASP A 459 42.80 -49.38 -8.67
CA ASP A 459 43.07 -48.69 -7.37
C ASP A 459 44.61 -48.44 -7.19
N PRO A 460 45.25 -47.95 -6.06
CA PRO A 460 44.90 -48.18 -4.62
C PRO A 460 45.33 -47.13 -3.51
N LYS A 461 45.05 -47.51 -2.23
CA LYS A 461 45.62 -47.07 -0.90
C LYS A 461 44.98 -45.83 -0.22
N LYS A 462 44.36 -45.94 0.99
CA LYS A 462 44.86 -46.12 2.40
C LYS A 462 45.39 -44.78 3.03
N THR A 463 45.21 -44.40 4.32
CA THR A 463 44.75 -45.04 5.60
C THR A 463 44.33 -43.90 6.60
N VAL A 464 43.19 -43.91 7.33
CA VAL A 464 42.90 -44.47 8.69
C VAL A 464 43.21 -43.57 9.92
N GLU A 465 42.16 -43.25 10.72
CA GLU A 465 42.09 -42.95 12.20
C GLU A 465 42.88 -41.76 12.82
N ALA A 466 42.60 -41.21 14.03
CA ALA A 466 41.54 -41.43 15.07
C ALA A 466 41.31 -40.17 15.97
N LYS A 467 40.44 -40.30 16.99
CA LYS A 467 40.00 -39.30 18.01
C LYS A 467 41.09 -38.95 19.06
N VAL A 468 40.92 -37.82 19.79
CA VAL A 468 40.79 -37.69 21.29
C VAL A 468 41.02 -36.23 21.77
N GLN A 469 40.38 -35.81 22.87
CA GLN A 469 40.63 -34.54 23.61
C GLN A 469 41.60 -34.78 24.79
N PRO A 470 42.36 -33.77 25.28
CA PRO A 470 41.90 -33.10 26.52
C PRO A 470 42.34 -31.62 26.73
N THR A 471 41.63 -30.94 27.64
CA THR A 471 42.04 -29.72 28.40
C THR A 471 42.69 -30.11 29.76
N PRO A 472 43.19 -29.21 30.65
CA PRO A 472 43.47 -27.74 30.57
C PRO A 472 44.92 -27.39 31.06
N VAL A 473 45.23 -26.11 31.37
CA VAL A 473 45.85 -25.61 32.65
C VAL A 473 46.05 -24.07 32.66
N LYS A 474 46.37 -23.48 33.83
CA LYS A 474 46.33 -22.05 34.22
C LYS A 474 47.69 -21.32 34.14
N GLN A 475 47.64 -19.98 34.16
CA GLN A 475 48.27 -19.06 35.14
C GLN A 475 47.30 -17.84 35.27
N ALA A 476 46.96 -17.24 36.42
CA ALA A 476 47.71 -16.75 37.60
C ALA A 476 48.50 -15.46 37.29
N GLU A 477 48.44 -14.35 38.04
CA GLU A 477 47.73 -13.94 39.29
C GLU A 477 47.78 -12.36 39.36
N ALA A 478 47.18 -11.54 40.25
CA ALA A 478 46.32 -11.67 41.44
C ALA A 478 45.46 -10.37 41.63
N ALA A 479 45.12 -9.98 42.88
CA ALA A 479 44.44 -8.74 43.30
C ALA A 479 45.21 -8.04 44.47
N PRO A 480 44.75 -6.94 45.12
CA PRO A 480 43.54 -6.85 45.98
C PRO A 480 42.60 -5.66 45.54
N SER A 481 41.88 -4.80 46.30
CA SER A 481 41.80 -4.39 47.73
C SER A 481 40.46 -3.71 48.10
N LYS A 482 40.17 -3.59 49.41
CA LYS A 482 39.26 -2.63 50.09
C LYS A 482 39.86 -2.27 51.48
N PRO A 483 39.50 -1.14 52.11
CA PRO A 483 38.38 -1.06 53.10
C PRO A 483 37.39 0.08 52.75
N VAL A 484 36.13 0.20 53.21
CA VAL A 484 35.40 -0.14 54.47
C VAL A 484 35.59 0.88 55.62
N ALA A 485 34.59 1.75 55.83
CA ALA A 485 34.16 2.27 57.15
C ALA A 485 32.80 3.02 57.09
N LYS A 486 32.02 2.93 58.18
CA LYS A 486 30.93 3.84 58.62
C LYS A 486 31.14 4.07 60.14
N PRO A 487 30.78 5.24 60.69
CA PRO A 487 29.67 5.35 61.68
C PRO A 487 28.52 6.25 61.15
N ASN A 488 27.29 6.39 61.67
CA ASN A 488 26.73 6.55 63.03
C ASN A 488 27.08 7.93 63.67
N GLU A 489 26.25 8.66 64.45
CA GLU A 489 24.83 8.57 64.86
C GLU A 489 24.36 9.94 65.47
N GLY A 490 23.09 10.06 65.92
CA GLY A 490 22.58 11.23 66.71
C GLY A 490 21.75 12.25 65.89
N GLN A 491 20.51 12.62 66.23
CA GLN A 491 20.03 13.42 67.39
C GLN A 491 20.60 14.86 67.40
N THR A 492 19.84 15.95 67.53
CA THR A 492 18.52 16.21 68.19
C THR A 492 17.66 17.21 67.37
N GLY A 493 16.53 17.72 67.90
CA GLY A 493 15.70 18.75 67.26
C GLY A 493 15.07 19.75 68.24
N THR A 494 14.50 20.86 67.75
CA THR A 494 13.78 21.85 68.58
C THR A 494 12.74 22.65 67.78
N LYS A 495 11.91 23.48 68.45
CA LYS A 495 10.67 24.10 67.90
C LYS A 495 10.69 25.64 67.92
N ALA A 496 10.16 26.27 66.87
CA ALA A 496 9.44 27.56 66.89
C ALA A 496 8.58 27.64 65.61
N LYS A 497 7.28 27.96 65.57
CA LYS A 497 6.24 28.41 66.54
C LYS A 497 6.06 29.92 66.79
N VAL A 498 5.69 30.65 65.73
CA VAL A 498 4.89 31.91 65.74
C VAL A 498 4.02 31.92 64.46
N LYS A 499 2.90 32.65 64.31
CA LYS A 499 1.60 32.76 65.03
C LYS A 499 0.64 33.46 64.01
N VAL A 500 -0.68 33.37 64.16
CA VAL A 500 -1.68 33.62 63.09
C VAL A 500 -2.65 34.80 63.40
N GLU A 501 -3.26 35.38 62.33
CA GLU A 501 -4.44 36.28 62.26
C GLU A 501 -4.26 37.77 62.68
N PRO A 502 -5.20 38.72 62.36
CA PRO A 502 -6.58 38.63 61.78
C PRO A 502 -6.81 39.44 60.45
N VAL A 503 -8.02 39.72 59.87
CA VAL A 503 -9.24 38.94 59.50
C VAL A 503 -10.22 39.81 58.63
N LYS A 504 -10.70 39.31 57.46
CA LYS A 504 -11.91 39.74 56.65
C LYS A 504 -11.96 41.20 56.09
N PRO A 505 -12.98 41.60 55.26
CA PRO A 505 -14.01 40.84 54.51
C PRO A 505 -14.02 41.06 52.97
N ASN A 506 -14.97 40.39 52.29
CA ASN A 506 -15.32 40.50 50.87
C ASN A 506 -16.12 41.81 50.57
N PRO A 507 -16.20 42.28 49.30
CA PRO A 507 -17.48 42.10 48.59
C PRO A 507 -17.41 41.81 47.07
N LYS A 508 -18.53 41.28 46.58
CA LYS A 508 -19.03 41.24 45.18
C LYS A 508 -20.41 41.98 45.17
N PRO A 509 -21.11 42.23 44.04
CA PRO A 509 -20.87 41.76 42.66
C PRO A 509 -20.97 42.85 41.56
N ASN A 510 -20.62 42.47 40.32
CA ASN A 510 -21.33 42.71 39.05
C ASN A 510 -20.40 42.34 37.87
N GLU A 511 -20.84 42.30 36.61
CA GLU A 511 -21.94 41.55 35.99
C GLU A 511 -21.69 41.64 34.46
N GLN A 512 -22.33 40.79 33.64
CA GLN A 512 -22.25 40.81 32.16
C GLN A 512 -20.86 40.45 31.56
N LYS A 513 -20.73 39.88 30.35
CA LYS A 513 -21.71 39.38 29.38
C LYS A 513 -21.12 38.16 28.66
N ALA A 514 -21.89 37.10 28.46
CA ALA A 514 -21.41 35.88 27.80
C ALA A 514 -21.59 35.97 26.27
N ALA A 515 -20.49 35.84 25.52
CA ALA A 515 -20.52 35.74 24.05
C ALA A 515 -20.73 34.28 23.61
N LYS A 516 -21.93 33.93 23.14
CA LYS A 516 -22.19 32.64 22.49
C LYS A 516 -21.58 32.63 21.08
N VAL A 517 -20.54 31.83 20.84
CA VAL A 517 -20.17 31.45 19.47
C VAL A 517 -21.14 30.36 19.01
N VAL A 518 -22.15 30.76 18.24
CA VAL A 518 -23.16 29.83 17.67
C VAL A 518 -22.63 29.24 16.37
N THR A 519 -22.49 27.92 16.32
CA THR A 519 -22.33 27.18 15.07
C THR A 519 -23.66 27.15 14.30
N PRO A 520 -23.75 27.66 13.06
CA PRO A 520 -24.93 27.48 12.23
C PRO A 520 -25.07 26.01 11.78
N PRO A 521 -26.29 25.46 11.68
CA PRO A 521 -26.51 24.06 11.35
C PRO A 521 -26.41 23.78 9.84
N VAL A 522 -26.06 22.54 9.50
CA VAL A 522 -26.19 22.00 8.13
C VAL A 522 -27.53 21.28 8.01
N GLN A 523 -28.35 21.68 7.03
CA GLN A 523 -29.45 20.85 6.51
C GLN A 523 -29.51 20.94 4.96
N PRO A 524 -30.09 19.93 4.28
CA PRO A 524 -29.84 19.71 2.86
C PRO A 524 -30.88 20.38 1.94
N THR A 525 -30.45 20.77 0.74
CA THR A 525 -31.33 21.15 -0.37
C THR A 525 -30.95 20.39 -1.63
N ASN A 526 -31.87 19.57 -2.15
CA ASN A 526 -31.75 18.91 -3.44
C ASN A 526 -32.17 19.83 -4.60
N GLN A 527 -31.84 19.38 -5.82
CA GLN A 527 -32.27 19.89 -7.14
C GLN A 527 -31.54 21.14 -7.70
N PRO A 528 -31.44 21.25 -9.05
CA PRO A 528 -30.35 21.98 -9.69
C PRO A 528 -30.73 23.41 -10.14
N LYS A 529 -29.73 24.29 -10.22
CA LYS A 529 -29.85 25.58 -10.92
C LYS A 529 -29.17 25.54 -12.28
N GLN A 530 -29.82 26.13 -13.27
CA GLN A 530 -29.38 26.20 -14.66
C GLN A 530 -28.33 27.30 -14.84
N ASN A 531 -27.38 27.11 -15.76
CA ASN A 531 -26.42 28.15 -16.15
C ASN A 531 -27.03 29.10 -17.20
N PRO A 532 -26.94 30.44 -17.02
CA PRO A 532 -27.17 31.40 -18.10
C PRO A 532 -26.07 31.30 -19.19
N PRO A 533 -26.37 31.66 -20.45
CA PRO A 533 -25.45 31.43 -21.57
C PRO A 533 -24.29 32.44 -21.64
N LEU A 534 -23.13 31.96 -22.07
CA LEU A 534 -21.98 32.78 -22.45
C LEU A 534 -22.26 33.54 -23.76
N LYS A 535 -21.90 34.82 -23.82
CA LYS A 535 -21.71 35.58 -25.07
C LYS A 535 -20.21 35.84 -25.30
N PRO A 536 -19.73 35.82 -26.56
CA PRO A 536 -18.31 35.94 -26.87
C PRO A 536 -17.79 37.37 -26.67
N LYS A 537 -16.50 37.49 -26.35
CA LYS A 537 -15.73 38.75 -26.45
C LYS A 537 -14.81 38.69 -27.67
N GLN A 538 -14.81 39.73 -28.48
CA GLN A 538 -13.77 40.03 -29.47
C GLN A 538 -12.78 41.08 -28.89
N PRO A 539 -11.59 41.26 -29.50
CA PRO A 539 -10.46 41.95 -28.87
C PRO A 539 -10.57 43.48 -28.94
N ALA A 540 -9.89 44.16 -28.00
CA ALA A 540 -9.68 45.60 -28.02
C ALA A 540 -8.20 45.91 -28.35
N ASN A 541 -7.97 46.93 -29.17
CA ASN A 541 -6.64 47.36 -29.60
C ASN A 541 -6.03 48.41 -28.68
N ASN A 542 -4.70 48.48 -28.71
CA ASN A 542 -3.78 49.58 -28.39
C ASN A 542 -4.33 50.88 -27.76
N SER A 543 -3.65 51.34 -26.70
CA SER A 543 -3.24 52.75 -26.55
C SER A 543 -1.98 52.85 -25.68
N ASN A 544 -1.04 53.71 -26.09
CA ASN A 544 0.23 53.98 -25.41
C ASN A 544 0.62 55.44 -25.69
N PRO A 545 1.16 56.19 -24.71
CA PRO A 545 1.89 57.42 -25.04
C PRO A 545 3.20 57.63 -24.24
N ASN A 546 4.28 57.86 -25.01
CA ASN A 546 5.49 58.64 -24.70
C ASN A 546 6.37 58.31 -23.46
N GLY A 547 7.69 58.53 -23.51
CA GLY A 547 8.52 58.96 -24.65
C GLY A 547 9.93 59.41 -24.24
N ASN A 548 10.87 59.43 -25.21
CA ASN A 548 12.29 59.82 -25.11
C ASN A 548 13.15 58.94 -24.17
N GLY A 549 14.36 58.50 -24.52
CA GLY A 549 15.20 58.58 -25.73
C GLY A 549 16.44 57.69 -25.53
N ALA A 550 17.46 57.61 -26.40
CA ALA A 550 17.71 58.17 -27.73
C ALA A 550 18.78 57.30 -28.45
N LYS A 551 19.49 57.83 -29.47
CA LYS A 551 20.72 57.23 -30.06
C LYS A 551 21.71 58.33 -30.45
N PRO A 552 23.02 58.05 -30.47
CA PRO A 552 23.72 57.80 -31.74
C PRO A 552 24.80 56.69 -31.64
N LYS A 553 25.45 56.14 -32.69
CA LYS A 553 25.21 56.02 -34.15
C LYS A 553 26.28 55.04 -34.72
N THR A 554 25.98 54.32 -35.81
CA THR A 554 26.92 53.90 -36.91
C THR A 554 28.11 52.95 -36.58
N ASN A 555 28.65 52.09 -37.47
CA ASN A 555 28.28 51.75 -38.87
C ASN A 555 28.93 50.43 -39.39
N VAL A 556 28.34 49.90 -40.49
CA VAL A 556 29.00 49.28 -41.68
C VAL A 556 29.71 47.91 -41.59
N SER A 557 29.13 46.98 -42.38
CA SER A 557 29.73 45.86 -43.17
C SER A 557 30.52 44.72 -42.51
N GLY A 558 30.59 43.52 -43.11
CA GLY A 558 30.01 43.12 -44.41
C GLY A 558 30.00 41.60 -44.66
N ASP A 559 29.62 41.23 -45.88
CA ASP A 559 29.28 39.87 -46.33
C ASP A 559 30.45 38.86 -46.34
N GLY A 560 30.12 37.56 -46.29
CA GLY A 560 31.08 36.46 -46.43
C GLY A 560 30.38 35.09 -46.48
N ASP A 561 30.35 34.48 -47.66
CA ASP A 561 29.49 33.32 -47.97
C ASP A 561 30.25 31.96 -47.96
N SER A 562 29.48 30.90 -47.70
CA SER A 562 29.57 29.60 -48.36
C SER A 562 30.50 28.46 -47.92
N LYS A 563 29.91 27.27 -48.11
CA LYS A 563 30.47 25.91 -48.31
C LYS A 563 30.82 25.05 -47.09
N ALA A 564 30.74 23.75 -47.36
CA ALA A 564 30.69 22.66 -46.40
C ALA A 564 31.62 21.51 -46.82
N GLN A 565 32.01 20.66 -45.87
CA GLN A 565 32.61 19.35 -46.14
C GLN A 565 32.38 18.35 -44.99
N GLN A 566 32.13 17.11 -45.35
CA GLN A 566 32.27 15.89 -44.54
C GLN A 566 33.36 15.02 -45.22
N PRO A 567 33.77 13.89 -44.64
CA PRO A 567 34.22 13.62 -43.27
C PRO A 567 35.73 13.21 -43.32
N PRO A 568 36.30 12.40 -42.38
CA PRO A 568 36.07 10.95 -42.41
C PRO A 568 36.00 10.28 -41.01
N SER A 569 35.78 8.96 -41.02
CA SER A 569 35.76 8.04 -39.87
C SER A 569 37.08 7.27 -39.70
N GLU A 570 37.22 6.60 -38.54
CA GLU A 570 38.12 5.47 -38.16
C GLU A 570 38.90 5.83 -36.87
N LYS A 571 39.18 4.99 -35.86
CA LYS A 571 38.81 3.64 -35.36
C LYS A 571 39.60 3.48 -34.01
N PRO A 572 39.73 2.30 -33.33
CA PRO A 572 39.71 2.31 -31.86
C PRO A 572 40.95 1.71 -31.15
N ALA A 573 40.76 1.39 -29.85
CA ALA A 573 41.59 0.60 -28.92
C ALA A 573 42.47 1.41 -27.94
N GLY A 574 42.76 0.82 -26.76
CA GLY A 574 43.58 1.44 -25.71
C GLY A 574 43.17 1.14 -24.26
N THR A 575 43.13 -0.14 -23.86
CA THR A 575 42.97 -0.54 -22.45
C THR A 575 44.30 -0.35 -21.70
N PHE A 576 44.31 0.22 -20.49
CA PHE A 576 45.29 -0.14 -19.44
C PHE A 576 44.77 0.14 -18.02
N LEU A 577 45.50 -0.34 -17.01
CA LEU A 577 45.11 -0.48 -15.59
C LEU A 577 46.07 0.24 -14.65
N THR A 578 45.67 0.38 -13.37
CA THR A 578 46.48 0.74 -12.17
C THR A 578 47.16 2.12 -12.20
N ASN A 579 47.07 2.94 -11.14
CA ASN A 579 47.05 2.60 -9.71
C ASN A 579 45.71 2.77 -8.97
#